data_AF-A0A520B1R2-F1
#
_entry.id   AF-A0A520B1R2-F1
#
_cell.length_a   1.000
_cell.length_b   1.000
_cell.length_c   1.000
_cell.angle_alpha   90.00
_cell.angle_beta   90.00
_cell.angle_gamma   90.00
#
_symmetry.space_group_name_H-M   'P 1'
#
loop_
_entity.id
_entity.type
_entity.pdbx_description
1 polymer ?
#
loop_
_entity_poly.entity_id
_entity_poly.type
_entity_poly.pdbx_seq_one_letter_code
_entity_poly.pdbx_strand_id
1 'polypeptide(L)'
;MKRLILMLVMVMGFGFVGNAQKIPTSEEIAKKNVDEMEKRLKLTPTQKSVIYNYAFDMAKEQLDLYKKQQAGTYRNEDETRIFRLMNEMNKNIKNVLKPDQIDEFNKLTEERLSGIDPEKKKKKKKKGEEEEKVVGIEGLKRASNN
;
A
#
# COMPACT_ATOMS: atom_id res chain seq x y z
N MET A 1 -14.09 -11.30 0.89
CA MET A 1 -13.74 -11.12 2.32
C MET A 1 -12.25 -11.26 2.61
N LYS A 2 -11.60 -12.42 2.38
CA LYS A 2 -10.19 -12.64 2.75
C LYS A 2 -9.17 -11.75 2.03
N ARG A 3 -9.47 -11.30 0.80
CA ARG A 3 -8.56 -10.49 -0.04
C ARG A 3 -8.47 -9.00 0.33
N LEU A 4 -9.54 -8.42 0.89
CA LEU A 4 -9.59 -7.00 1.27
C LEU A 4 -9.05 -6.73 2.68
N ILE A 5 -9.28 -7.66 3.61
CA ILE A 5 -8.61 -7.65 4.92
C ILE A 5 -7.09 -7.65 4.71
N LEU A 6 -6.60 -8.40 3.72
CA LEU A 6 -5.19 -8.43 3.35
C LEU A 6 -4.66 -7.07 2.88
N MET A 7 -5.40 -6.33 2.03
CA MET A 7 -4.99 -4.99 1.56
C MET A 7 -4.98 -3.96 2.69
N LEU A 8 -5.97 -4.02 3.58
CA LEU A 8 -6.08 -3.13 4.74
C LEU A 8 -4.94 -3.41 5.76
N VAL A 9 -4.54 -4.67 5.90
CA VAL A 9 -3.40 -5.11 6.73
C VAL A 9 -2.05 -4.75 6.09
N MET A 10 -1.91 -4.81 4.76
CA MET A 10 -0.69 -4.42 4.04
C MET A 10 -0.33 -2.94 4.22
N VAL A 11 -1.32 -2.05 4.33
CA VAL A 11 -1.09 -0.62 4.56
C VAL A 11 -0.85 -0.30 6.03
N MET A 12 -1.44 -1.08 6.96
CA MET A 12 -1.37 -0.78 8.38
C MET A 12 -0.23 -1.47 9.15
N GLY A 13 0.49 -2.42 8.55
CA GLY A 13 1.55 -3.17 9.23
C GLY A 13 0.98 -4.11 10.28
N PHE A 14 1.61 -5.28 10.44
CA PHE A 14 1.19 -6.33 11.37
C PHE A 14 0.91 -5.79 12.78
N GLY A 15 -0.36 -5.79 13.17
CA GLY A 15 -0.79 -5.30 14.47
C GLY A 15 -2.29 -5.42 14.66
N PHE A 16 -2.85 -6.60 14.40
CA PHE A 16 -4.23 -6.95 14.78
C PHE A 16 -4.20 -8.29 15.52
N VAL A 17 -3.90 -8.25 16.81
CA VAL A 17 -4.12 -9.38 17.73
C VAL A 17 -5.00 -8.87 18.86
N GLY A 18 -6.26 -9.32 18.84
CA GLY A 18 -7.17 -9.44 19.98
C GLY A 18 -7.21 -8.29 20.99
N ASN A 19 -7.87 -7.20 20.65
CA ASN A 19 -8.64 -6.31 21.53
C ASN A 19 -9.33 -5.29 20.61
N ALA A 20 -10.43 -4.65 21.04
CA ALA A 20 -11.12 -3.62 20.26
C ALA A 20 -10.18 -2.41 20.03
N GLN A 21 -9.34 -2.52 19.01
CA GLN A 21 -8.33 -1.53 18.66
C GLN A 21 -9.07 -0.38 18.01
N LYS A 22 -8.92 0.82 18.59
CA LYS A 22 -9.50 2.06 18.06
C LYS A 22 -9.15 2.16 16.58
N ILE A 23 -10.17 2.26 15.73
CA ILE A 23 -9.96 2.45 14.28
C ILE A 23 -9.13 3.73 14.11
N PRO A 24 -7.96 3.65 13.48
CA PRO A 24 -7.09 4.82 13.34
C PRO A 24 -7.77 5.88 12.47
N THR A 25 -7.51 7.14 12.79
CA THR A 25 -7.99 8.29 12.03
C THR A 25 -7.28 8.38 10.67
N SER A 26 -7.88 9.08 9.71
CA SER A 26 -7.23 9.31 8.40
C SER A 26 -5.88 10.01 8.56
N GLU A 27 -5.74 10.88 9.56
CA GLU A 27 -4.48 11.57 9.87
C GLU A 27 -3.40 10.61 10.36
N GLU A 28 -3.73 9.71 11.27
CA GLU A 28 -2.80 8.70 11.79
C GLU A 28 -2.35 7.73 10.69
N ILE A 29 -3.29 7.29 9.85
CA ILE A 29 -2.99 6.42 8.70
C ILE A 29 -2.06 7.14 7.72
N ALA A 30 -2.40 8.37 7.33
CA ALA A 30 -1.62 9.15 6.38
C ALA A 30 -0.22 9.44 6.92
N LYS A 31 -0.13 9.90 8.18
CA LYS A 31 1.14 10.19 8.85
C LYS A 31 2.03 8.96 8.89
N LYS A 32 1.51 7.81 9.31
CA LYS A 32 2.27 6.56 9.37
C LYS A 32 2.82 6.16 8.00
N ASN A 33 1.99 6.23 6.95
CA ASN A 33 2.40 5.88 5.59
C ASN A 33 3.49 6.83 5.07
N VAL A 34 3.32 8.14 5.27
CA VAL A 34 4.30 9.13 4.83
C VAL A 34 5.60 9.05 5.63
N ASP A 35 5.55 8.79 6.94
CA ASP A 35 6.76 8.62 7.76
C ASP A 35 7.55 7.36 7.35
N GLU A 36 6.88 6.29 6.94
CA GLU A 36 7.54 5.10 6.36
C GLU A 36 8.20 5.44 5.01
N MET A 37 7.47 6.14 4.13
CA MET A 37 8.01 6.57 2.85
C MET A 37 9.19 7.55 3.02
N GLU A 38 9.12 8.48 3.97
CA GLU A 38 10.20 9.41 4.27
C GLU A 38 11.46 8.69 4.70
N LYS A 39 11.35 7.74 5.63
CA LYS A 39 12.51 6.97 6.11
C LYS A 39 13.23 6.22 4.99
N ARG A 40 12.46 5.72 4.02
CA ARG A 40 13.00 4.91 2.92
C ARG A 40 13.50 5.73 1.74
N LEU A 41 12.72 6.72 1.31
CA LEU A 41 13.00 7.54 0.12
C LEU A 41 13.77 8.82 0.47
N LYS A 42 13.98 9.11 1.76
CA LYS A 42 14.61 10.35 2.26
C LYS A 42 13.94 11.58 1.67
N LEU A 43 12.62 11.66 1.85
CA LEU A 43 11.80 12.73 1.29
C LEU A 43 12.21 14.09 1.87
N THR A 44 12.20 15.13 1.03
CA THR A 44 12.32 16.52 1.51
C THR A 44 11.04 16.93 2.26
N PRO A 45 11.08 17.95 3.14
CA PRO A 45 9.88 18.45 3.82
C PRO A 45 8.74 18.81 2.87
N THR A 46 9.06 19.40 1.71
CA THR A 46 8.08 19.75 0.68
C THR A 46 7.46 18.51 0.04
N GLN A 47 8.28 17.53 -0.36
CA GLN A 47 7.77 16.25 -0.88
C GLN A 47 6.89 15.55 0.15
N LYS A 48 7.32 15.52 1.41
CA LYS A 48 6.58 14.94 2.53
C LYS A 48 5.19 15.57 2.67
N SER A 49 5.11 16.91 2.65
CA SER A 49 3.86 17.65 2.77
C SER A 49 2.91 17.38 1.59
N VAL A 50 3.41 17.39 0.36
CA VAL A 50 2.57 17.11 -0.83
C VAL A 50 2.07 15.67 -0.83
N ILE A 51 2.94 14.71 -0.52
CA ILE A 51 2.59 13.28 -0.46
C ILE A 51 1.59 13.01 0.69
N TYR A 52 1.70 13.74 1.81
CA TYR A 52 0.73 13.64 2.91
C TYR A 52 -0.69 13.96 2.47
N ASN A 53 -0.90 14.98 1.64
CA ASN A 53 -2.23 15.31 1.16
C ASN A 53 -2.84 14.15 0.34
N TYR A 54 -2.04 13.54 -0.56
CA TYR A 54 -2.48 12.37 -1.31
C TYR A 54 -2.77 11.16 -0.41
N ALA A 55 -1.91 10.90 0.57
CA ALA A 55 -2.08 9.81 1.52
C ALA A 55 -3.30 10.03 2.42
N PHE A 56 -3.59 11.28 2.79
CA PHE A 56 -4.73 11.66 3.62
C PHE A 56 -6.05 11.46 2.90
N ASP A 57 -6.15 11.87 1.64
CA ASP A 57 -7.35 11.63 0.84
C ASP A 57 -7.58 10.14 0.58
N MET A 58 -6.51 9.38 0.32
CA MET A 58 -6.59 7.93 0.24
C MET A 58 -7.05 7.30 1.56
N ALA A 59 -6.57 7.79 2.71
CA ALA A 59 -6.96 7.29 4.02
C ALA A 59 -8.44 7.58 4.34
N LYS A 60 -8.99 8.71 3.89
CA LYS A 60 -10.44 8.98 4.00
C LYS A 60 -11.26 7.98 3.21
N GLU A 61 -10.88 7.71 1.97
CA GLU A 61 -11.57 6.75 1.10
C GLU A 61 -11.52 5.33 1.69
N GLN A 62 -10.37 4.93 2.24
CA GLN A 62 -10.25 3.64 2.94
C GLN A 62 -11.17 3.54 4.16
N LEU A 63 -11.28 4.61 4.97
CA LEU A 63 -12.18 4.64 6.11
C LEU A 63 -13.66 4.65 5.70
N ASP A 64 -14.02 5.36 4.64
CA ASP A 64 -15.38 5.34 4.09
C ASP A 64 -15.78 3.92 3.66
N LEU A 65 -14.89 3.23 2.95
CA LEU A 65 -15.13 1.84 2.57
C LEU A 65 -15.26 0.90 3.75
N TYR A 66 -14.40 1.08 4.75
CA TYR A 66 -14.49 0.29 5.97
C TYR A 66 -15.83 0.50 6.69
N LYS A 67 -16.36 1.73 6.71
CA LYS A 67 -17.70 2.03 7.24
C LYS A 67 -18.81 1.38 6.40
N LYS A 68 -18.76 1.50 5.07
CA LYS A 68 -19.71 0.84 4.15
C LYS A 68 -19.71 -0.68 4.34
N GLN A 69 -18.54 -1.27 4.56
CA GLN A 69 -18.41 -2.70 4.83
C GLN A 69 -19.08 -3.08 6.16
N GLN A 70 -18.84 -2.31 7.23
CA GLN A 70 -19.53 -2.53 8.51
C GLN A 70 -21.05 -2.38 8.41
N ALA A 71 -21.52 -1.43 7.60
CA ALA A 71 -22.94 -1.18 7.36
C ALA A 71 -23.58 -2.18 6.37
N GLY A 72 -22.80 -3.08 5.76
CA GLY A 72 -23.29 -4.03 4.74
C GLY A 72 -23.67 -3.37 3.41
N THR A 73 -23.29 -2.11 3.16
CA THR A 73 -23.61 -1.35 1.95
C THR A 73 -22.46 -1.33 0.93
N TYR A 74 -21.44 -2.17 1.13
CA TYR A 74 -20.29 -2.29 0.25
C TYR A 74 -20.68 -2.87 -1.12
N ARG A 75 -20.20 -2.26 -2.21
CA ARG A 75 -20.48 -2.69 -3.59
C ARG A 75 -19.21 -3.02 -4.36
N ASN A 76 -19.32 -3.80 -5.43
CA ASN A 76 -18.18 -4.12 -6.31
C ASN A 76 -17.58 -2.86 -6.98
N GLU A 77 -18.39 -1.81 -7.18
CA GLU A 77 -17.94 -0.52 -7.70
C GLU A 77 -16.96 0.18 -6.73
N ASP A 78 -17.16 0.01 -5.42
CA ASP A 78 -16.27 0.56 -4.39
C ASP A 78 -14.87 -0.06 -4.47
N GLU A 79 -14.79 -1.36 -4.79
CA GLU A 79 -13.52 -2.06 -5.02
C GLU A 79 -12.76 -1.46 -6.21
N THR A 80 -13.45 -1.30 -7.34
CA THR A 80 -12.86 -0.74 -8.56
C THR A 80 -12.39 0.71 -8.36
N ARG A 81 -13.17 1.51 -7.61
CA ARG A 81 -12.82 2.89 -7.25
C ARG A 81 -11.49 2.96 -6.51
N ILE A 82 -11.25 2.09 -5.52
CA ILE A 82 -10.00 2.07 -4.75
C ILE A 82 -8.80 1.77 -5.62
N PHE A 83 -8.88 0.75 -6.48
CA PHE A 83 -7.78 0.44 -7.38
C PHE A 83 -7.41 1.62 -8.28
N ARG A 84 -8.42 2.35 -8.78
CA ARG A 84 -8.21 3.58 -9.56
C ARG A 84 -7.51 4.65 -8.73
N LEU A 85 -8.00 4.92 -7.52
CA LEU A 85 -7.42 5.92 -6.61
C LEU A 85 -5.98 5.57 -6.22
N MET A 86 -5.69 4.29 -5.97
CA MET A 86 -4.32 3.82 -5.68
C MET A 86 -3.37 4.08 -6.85
N ASN A 87 -3.81 3.77 -8.08
CA ASN A 87 -3.00 4.00 -9.27
C ASN A 87 -2.74 5.49 -9.52
N GLU A 88 -3.76 6.32 -9.35
CA GLU A 88 -3.66 7.77 -9.48
C GLU A 88 -2.74 8.36 -8.41
N MET A 89 -2.90 7.97 -7.15
CA MET A 89 -2.02 8.37 -6.05
C MET A 89 -0.57 7.98 -6.36
N ASN A 90 -0.32 6.73 -6.78
CA ASN A 90 1.04 6.27 -7.11
C ASN A 90 1.65 7.08 -8.27
N LYS A 91 0.86 7.43 -9.28
CA LYS A 91 1.30 8.31 -10.38
C LYS A 91 1.66 9.70 -9.86
N ASN A 92 0.80 10.29 -9.03
CA ASN A 92 1.00 11.63 -8.48
C ASN A 92 2.21 11.69 -7.53
N ILE A 93 2.44 10.64 -6.75
CA ILE A 93 3.65 10.51 -5.92
C ILE A 93 4.89 10.48 -6.82
N LYS A 94 4.93 9.66 -7.87
CA LYS A 94 6.10 9.60 -8.76
C LYS A 94 6.43 10.95 -9.41
N ASN A 95 5.42 11.77 -9.71
CA ASN A 95 5.64 13.10 -10.29
C ASN A 95 6.35 14.09 -9.35
N VAL A 96 6.33 13.85 -8.03
CA VAL A 96 7.00 14.71 -7.04
C VAL A 96 8.32 14.12 -6.54
N LEU A 97 8.67 12.91 -6.97
CA LEU A 97 9.90 12.22 -6.60
C LEU A 97 11.01 12.47 -7.62
N LYS A 98 12.26 12.44 -7.14
CA LYS A 98 13.44 12.40 -7.99
C LYS A 98 13.61 11.00 -8.60
N PRO A 99 14.34 10.84 -9.72
CA PRO A 99 14.54 9.54 -10.36
C PRO A 99 15.04 8.43 -9.42
N ASP A 100 16.03 8.74 -8.56
CA ASP A 100 16.57 7.82 -7.56
C ASP A 100 15.54 7.42 -6.50
N GLN A 101 14.65 8.33 -6.12
CA GLN A 101 13.55 8.06 -5.19
C GLN A 101 12.43 7.24 -5.84
N ILE A 102 12.20 7.38 -7.15
CA ILE A 102 11.20 6.60 -7.89
C ILE A 102 11.55 5.11 -7.87
N ASP A 103 12.82 4.76 -8.00
CA ASP A 103 13.25 3.36 -7.96
C ASP A 103 12.98 2.71 -6.59
N GLU A 104 13.30 3.42 -5.49
CA GLU A 104 12.97 2.94 -4.14
C GLU A 104 11.46 2.92 -3.87
N PHE A 105 10.71 3.86 -4.43
CA PHE A 105 9.25 3.87 -4.35
C PHE A 105 8.63 2.66 -5.08
N ASN A 106 9.15 2.32 -6.26
CA ASN A 106 8.70 1.14 -7.01
C ASN A 106 8.95 -0.14 -6.21
N LYS A 107 10.14 -0.29 -5.61
CA LYS A 107 10.46 -1.43 -4.73
C LYS A 107 9.51 -1.50 -3.53
N LEU A 108 9.28 -0.38 -2.85
CA LEU A 108 8.34 -0.29 -1.73
C LEU A 108 6.92 -0.73 -2.15
N THR A 109 6.48 -0.31 -3.34
CA THR A 109 5.17 -0.67 -3.88
C THR A 109 5.09 -2.16 -4.20
N GLU A 110 6.12 -2.73 -4.82
CA GLU A 110 6.19 -4.16 -5.13
C GLU A 110 6.23 -5.03 -3.87
N GLU A 111 6.97 -4.61 -2.84
CA GLU A 111 7.00 -5.29 -1.55
C GLU A 111 5.63 -5.30 -0.89
N ARG A 112 4.94 -4.15 -0.90
CA ARG A 112 3.57 -4.04 -0.40
C ARG A 112 2.62 -4.95 -1.18
N LEU A 113 2.72 -5.02 -2.51
CA LEU A 113 1.85 -5.87 -3.34
C LEU A 113 2.14 -7.36 -3.22
N SER A 114 3.42 -7.75 -3.10
CA SER A 114 3.83 -9.15 -3.01
C SER A 114 3.51 -9.76 -1.64
N GLY A 115 3.41 -8.94 -0.59
CA GLY A 115 3.22 -9.42 0.79
C GLY A 115 4.41 -10.22 1.32
N ILE A 116 5.54 -10.21 0.62
CA ILE A 116 6.77 -10.90 1.00
C ILE A 116 7.67 -9.91 1.73
N ASP A 117 8.01 -10.25 2.97
CA ASP A 117 8.99 -9.52 3.77
C ASP A 117 10.36 -9.50 3.05
N PRO A 118 10.96 -8.32 2.78
CA PRO A 118 12.23 -8.20 2.07
C PRO A 118 13.39 -8.90 2.80
N GLU A 119 13.34 -9.05 4.13
CA GLU A 119 14.34 -9.83 4.88
C GLU A 119 14.22 -11.33 4.61
N LYS A 120 13.01 -11.82 4.34
CA LYS A 120 12.75 -13.21 3.94
C LYS A 120 13.04 -13.45 2.45
N LYS A 121 12.86 -12.44 1.58
CA LYS A 121 13.25 -12.49 0.15
C LYS A 121 14.76 -12.68 -0.01
N LYS A 122 15.59 -12.06 0.85
CA LYS A 122 17.06 -12.23 0.85
C LYS A 122 17.52 -13.66 1.18
N LYS A 123 16.80 -14.42 2.04
CA LYS A 123 17.14 -15.81 2.37
C LYS A 123 16.82 -16.83 1.26
N LYS A 124 16.00 -16.46 0.26
CA LYS A 124 15.62 -17.33 -0.87
C LYS A 124 16.45 -17.12 -2.14
N LYS A 125 17.45 -16.23 -2.16
CA LYS A 125 18.32 -16.04 -3.33
C LYS A 125 19.29 -17.23 -3.50
N LYS A 126 18.85 -18.29 -4.19
CA LYS A 126 19.77 -19.17 -4.91
C LYS A 126 20.28 -18.41 -6.15
N LYS A 127 21.58 -18.54 -6.39
CA LYS A 127 22.33 -17.86 -7.45
C LYS A 127 21.83 -18.34 -8.82
N GLY A 128 21.19 -17.46 -9.61
CA GLY A 128 20.94 -17.71 -11.05
C GLY A 128 19.49 -17.62 -11.57
N GLU A 129 18.48 -17.28 -10.76
CA GLU A 129 17.14 -17.01 -11.30
C GLU A 129 16.99 -15.54 -11.68
N GLU A 130 16.79 -15.27 -12.98
CA GLU A 130 16.30 -13.98 -13.45
C GLU A 130 14.87 -13.78 -12.93
N GLU A 131 14.66 -12.73 -12.13
CA GLU A 131 13.34 -12.39 -11.61
C GLU A 131 12.45 -11.97 -12.78
N GLU A 132 11.47 -12.80 -13.12
CA GLU A 132 10.33 -12.41 -13.96
C GLU A 132 9.70 -11.16 -13.33
N LYS A 133 9.79 -10.02 -14.02
CA LYS A 133 9.13 -8.78 -13.64
C LYS A 133 7.63 -9.02 -13.64
N VAL A 134 7.06 -9.33 -12.48
CA VAL A 134 5.60 -9.41 -12.34
C VAL A 134 5.07 -7.98 -12.24
N VAL A 135 4.61 -7.44 -13.37
CA VAL A 135 4.06 -6.08 -13.47
C VAL A 135 2.53 -6.15 -13.32
N GLY A 136 1.99 -5.45 -12.33
CA GLY A 136 0.54 -5.26 -12.20
C GLY A 136 -0.26 -6.46 -11.65
N ILE A 137 -1.53 -6.55 -12.07
CA ILE A 137 -2.56 -7.46 -11.53
C ILE A 137 -2.19 -8.96 -11.70
N GLU A 138 -1.16 -9.27 -12.48
CA GLU A 138 -0.64 -10.63 -12.66
C GLU A 138 -0.12 -11.25 -11.35
N GLY A 139 0.44 -10.45 -10.44
CA GLY A 139 0.84 -10.92 -9.11
C GLY A 139 -0.35 -11.38 -8.26
N LEU A 140 -1.51 -10.74 -8.43
CA LEU A 140 -2.75 -11.10 -7.76
C LEU A 140 -3.37 -12.39 -8.32
N LYS A 141 -3.13 -12.73 -9.60
CA LYS A 141 -3.59 -14.00 -10.19
C LYS A 141 -2.76 -15.19 -9.72
N ARG A 142 -1.43 -15.05 -9.59
CA ARG A 142 -0.56 -16.15 -9.15
C ARG A 142 -0.84 -16.60 -7.70
N ALA A 143 -1.26 -15.69 -6.83
CA ALA A 143 -1.69 -16.01 -5.46
C ALA A 143 -3.02 -16.78 -5.37
N SER A 144 -3.74 -17.00 -6.49
CA SER A 144 -5.03 -17.70 -6.52
C SER A 144 -4.94 -19.20 -6.79
N ASN A 145 -3.74 -19.74 -7.09
CA ASN A 145 -3.52 -21.14 -7.44
C ASN A 145 -2.70 -21.92 -6.40
N ASN A 146 -2.91 -21.65 -5.10
CA ASN A 146 -2.48 -22.53 -4.01
C ASN A 146 -3.60 -22.66 -2.97
#